data_AF-A0A0K1QQH5-F1
#
_entry.id   AF-A0A0K1QQH5-F1
#
_cell.length_a   1.000
_cell.length_b   1.000
_cell.length_c   1.000
_cell.angle_alpha   90.00
_cell.angle_beta   90.00
_cell.angle_gamma   90.00
#
_symmetry.space_group_name_H-M   'P 1'
#
loop_
_entity.id
_entity.type
_entity.pdbx_description
1 polymer ?
#
loop_
_entity_poly.entity_id
_entity_poly.type
_entity_poly.pdbx_seq_one_letter_code
_entity_poly.pdbx_strand_id
1 'polypeptide(L)'
;MTQVAAQKVSSLWPMMGALGTLQTPSRRSEFGVDSVTPERVKVAVGKTTLAIPKAAFEAVLEYLHVNDHHAGNPCVIESDNDHKKAGPLCKVARELSSGTYGPRNITYVLPILEQLGVVGIRSKQPTAVWLTTRSVAVAAVVEPNQRVVEELKAGCLSPVQQAFANHLATLWSGGPGSFEHRYSITRHHSWTPWKELTRPQNKEWWCLTLAEAAKHYSWPEKKAPDDFSSIAARLRTALAANDCIAAREACLQIFKWGGVANKPGDASLLWVETRFADQTLCHSILQAVKLLRPASNESLTAFDGTNLLMNSAMTKIYAAAAPDGIIIYDGRVGAALGLLVRKWLEGIGGSVVPPDLAFRWGPNQKTTNNNVETRDPSQEGFEFINLYRSSTKGPNPAGIWAGLVRVTSRILHAVIRVLAAQGREVRLLDLERALFMVGFDVRYPLVTASR
;
A
#
# COMPACT_ATOMS: atom_id res chain seq x y z
N MET A 1 16.70 12.43 -23.99
CA MET A 1 15.59 12.63 -23.03
C MET A 1 14.81 11.35 -22.85
N THR A 2 15.04 10.65 -21.73
CA THR A 2 14.20 9.51 -21.33
C THR A 2 12.80 10.00 -20.93
N GLN A 3 11.76 9.27 -21.33
CA GLN A 3 10.36 9.61 -21.03
C GLN A 3 10.08 9.72 -19.52
N VAL A 4 10.89 9.03 -18.70
CA VAL A 4 10.79 8.98 -17.24
C VAL A 4 11.20 10.30 -16.57
N ALA A 5 12.29 10.94 -17.01
CA ALA A 5 12.77 12.20 -16.42
C ALA A 5 11.76 13.35 -16.65
N ALA A 6 11.26 13.47 -17.89
CA ALA A 6 10.26 14.46 -18.26
C ALA A 6 8.92 14.27 -17.51
N GLN A 7 8.47 13.02 -17.36
CA GLN A 7 7.27 12.70 -16.57
C GLN A 7 7.44 13.04 -15.09
N LYS A 8 8.61 12.73 -14.50
CA LYS A 8 8.92 13.04 -13.09
C LYS A 8 8.95 14.55 -12.83
N VAL A 9 9.59 15.33 -13.71
CA VAL A 9 9.59 16.79 -13.60
C VAL A 9 8.18 17.34 -13.75
N SER A 10 7.41 16.84 -14.72
CA SER A 10 6.04 17.29 -14.97
C SER A 10 5.09 17.02 -13.79
N SER A 11 5.23 15.90 -13.09
CA SER A 11 4.38 15.59 -11.93
C SER A 11 4.70 16.43 -10.69
N LEU A 12 5.95 16.90 -10.57
CA LEU A 12 6.40 17.73 -9.44
C LEU A 12 6.27 19.23 -9.71
N TRP A 13 6.14 19.62 -10.98
CA TRP A 13 6.07 21.01 -11.41
C TRP A 13 5.04 21.87 -10.65
N PRO A 14 3.80 21.39 -10.38
CA PRO A 14 2.82 22.17 -9.63
C PRO A 14 3.22 22.47 -8.18
N MET A 15 4.12 21.66 -7.60
CA MET A 15 4.55 21.79 -6.19
C MET A 15 5.63 22.87 -6.00
N MET A 16 6.28 23.32 -7.08
CA MET A 16 7.40 24.27 -7.00
C MET A 16 7.00 25.64 -6.47
N GLY A 17 5.75 26.06 -6.68
CA GLY A 17 5.23 27.36 -6.20
C GLY A 17 4.95 27.40 -4.70
N ALA A 18 4.88 26.24 -4.03
CA ALA A 18 4.65 26.13 -2.59
C ALA A 18 5.95 25.96 -1.78
N LEU A 19 7.12 26.06 -2.43
CA LEU A 19 8.40 25.91 -1.77
C LEU A 19 8.73 27.20 -1.00
N GLY A 20 9.00 27.05 0.30
CA GLY A 20 9.50 28.14 1.14
C GLY A 20 10.96 28.51 0.80
N THR A 21 11.63 29.18 1.74
CA THR A 21 13.05 29.52 1.59
C THR A 21 13.91 28.26 1.48
N LEU A 22 14.77 28.23 0.47
CA LEU A 22 15.68 27.11 0.17
C LEU A 22 17.13 27.55 0.37
N GLN A 23 18.02 26.59 0.66
CA GLN A 23 19.45 26.83 0.80
C GLN A 23 20.23 26.20 -0.35
N THR A 24 21.26 26.90 -0.83
CA THR A 24 22.21 26.38 -1.83
C THR A 24 22.86 25.06 -1.37
N PRO A 25 23.40 24.21 -2.27
CA PRO A 25 23.93 22.89 -1.90
C PRO A 25 24.98 22.90 -0.77
N SER A 26 25.78 23.97 -0.67
CA SER A 26 26.78 24.16 0.38
C SER A 26 26.21 24.73 1.70
N ARG A 27 24.91 25.05 1.72
CA ARG A 27 24.17 25.69 2.82
C ARG A 27 24.70 27.07 3.23
N ARG A 28 25.41 27.77 2.33
CA ARG A 28 26.03 29.09 2.60
C ARG A 28 25.17 30.29 2.25
N SER A 29 24.08 30.07 1.52
CA SER A 29 23.22 31.15 1.00
C SER A 29 21.81 30.61 0.78
N GLU A 30 20.84 31.51 0.91
CA GLU A 30 19.41 31.21 0.77
C GLU A 30 18.83 31.84 -0.50
N PHE A 31 17.74 31.27 -0.99
CA PHE A 31 16.98 31.77 -2.13
C PHE A 31 15.52 31.34 -2.02
N GLY A 32 14.63 32.05 -2.73
CA GLY A 32 13.21 31.73 -2.78
C GLY A 32 12.73 31.46 -4.20
N VAL A 33 11.65 30.71 -4.34
CA VAL A 33 10.90 30.62 -5.61
C VAL A 33 9.96 31.82 -5.70
N ASP A 34 10.13 32.63 -6.74
CA ASP A 34 9.36 33.86 -6.97
C ASP A 34 8.07 33.57 -7.76
N SER A 35 8.18 32.83 -8.87
CA SER A 35 7.03 32.42 -9.67
C SER A 35 7.29 31.16 -10.48
N VAL A 36 6.24 30.40 -10.78
CA VAL A 36 6.29 29.19 -11.58
C VAL A 36 5.32 29.31 -12.75
N THR A 37 5.83 29.10 -13.95
CA THR A 37 5.06 29.01 -15.21
C THR A 37 5.19 27.58 -15.75
N PRO A 38 4.36 27.15 -16.72
CA PRO A 38 4.47 25.79 -17.28
C PRO A 38 5.87 25.41 -17.79
N GLU A 39 6.66 26.40 -18.23
CA GLU A 39 7.96 26.17 -18.87
C GLU A 39 9.16 26.64 -18.04
N ARG A 40 8.96 27.46 -17.00
CA ARG A 40 10.07 28.07 -16.24
C ARG A 40 9.71 28.33 -14.77
N VAL A 41 10.71 28.21 -13.91
CA VAL A 41 10.68 28.68 -12.52
C VAL A 41 11.55 29.93 -12.41
N LYS A 42 11.05 31.00 -11.78
CA LYS A 42 11.88 32.15 -11.38
C LYS A 42 12.29 32.00 -9.93
N VAL A 43 13.58 32.16 -9.65
CA VAL A 43 14.11 32.20 -8.28
C VAL A 43 14.67 33.57 -7.95
N ALA A 44 14.43 34.03 -6.72
CA ALA A 44 14.99 35.27 -6.19
C ALA A 44 16.40 35.01 -5.63
N VAL A 45 17.39 35.73 -6.15
CA VAL A 45 18.81 35.62 -5.79
C VAL A 45 19.31 37.01 -5.41
N GLY A 46 19.32 37.32 -4.11
CA GLY A 46 19.63 38.65 -3.61
C GLY A 46 18.66 39.70 -4.18
N LYS A 47 19.18 40.69 -4.91
CA LYS A 47 18.38 41.74 -5.58
C LYS A 47 17.98 41.40 -7.02
N THR A 48 18.28 40.19 -7.49
CA THR A 48 18.06 39.76 -8.88
C THR A 48 17.18 38.53 -8.96
N THR A 49 16.61 38.26 -10.13
CA THR A 49 15.83 37.04 -10.38
C THR A 49 16.49 36.22 -11.49
N LEU A 50 16.50 34.90 -11.34
CA LEU A 50 16.96 33.97 -12.38
C LEU A 50 15.80 33.10 -12.85
N ALA A 51 15.53 33.10 -14.16
CA ALA A 51 14.56 32.19 -14.78
C ALA A 51 15.24 30.89 -15.23
N ILE A 52 14.77 29.77 -14.69
CA ILE A 52 15.30 28.43 -14.92
C ILE A 52 14.27 27.65 -15.75
N PRO A 53 14.63 27.17 -16.96
CA PRO A 53 13.71 26.41 -17.80
C PRO A 53 13.45 25.01 -17.23
N LYS A 54 12.27 24.47 -17.51
CA LYS A 54 11.88 23.09 -17.17
C LYS A 54 12.87 22.05 -17.69
N ALA A 55 13.36 22.26 -18.92
CA ALA A 55 14.40 21.44 -19.53
C ALA A 55 15.67 21.30 -18.69
N ALA A 56 16.02 22.30 -17.86
CA ALA A 56 17.19 22.20 -16.96
C ALA A 56 16.99 21.14 -15.88
N PHE A 57 15.77 21.02 -15.32
CA PHE A 57 15.44 19.99 -14.34
C PHE A 57 15.44 18.60 -14.98
N GLU A 58 14.90 18.50 -16.18
CA GLU A 58 14.84 17.25 -16.95
C GLU A 58 16.24 16.76 -17.31
N ALA A 59 17.11 17.65 -17.81
CA ALA A 59 18.50 17.35 -18.14
C ALA A 59 19.30 16.90 -16.90
N VAL A 60 19.08 17.52 -15.75
CA VAL A 60 19.71 17.11 -14.48
C VAL A 60 19.28 15.71 -14.07
N LEU A 61 17.98 15.40 -14.08
CA LEU A 61 17.49 14.08 -13.71
C LEU A 61 17.91 13.01 -14.72
N GLU A 62 17.88 13.31 -16.01
CA GLU A 62 18.37 12.42 -17.05
C GLU A 62 19.87 12.11 -16.86
N TYR A 63 20.70 13.12 -16.63
CA TYR A 63 22.13 12.91 -16.40
C TYR A 63 22.38 12.01 -15.17
N LEU A 64 21.70 12.29 -14.05
CA LEU A 64 21.87 11.48 -12.84
C LEU A 64 21.42 10.02 -13.06
N HIS A 65 20.38 9.81 -13.87
CA HIS A 65 19.87 8.48 -14.16
C HIS A 65 20.77 7.69 -15.10
N VAL A 66 21.18 8.29 -16.23
CA VAL A 66 22.03 7.64 -17.24
C VAL A 66 23.41 7.26 -16.67
N ASN A 67 23.92 8.03 -15.71
CA ASN A 67 25.21 7.78 -15.06
C ASN A 67 25.09 7.02 -13.74
N ASP A 68 23.92 6.45 -13.42
CA ASP A 68 23.65 5.64 -12.23
C ASP A 68 24.10 6.31 -10.92
N HIS A 69 23.74 7.58 -10.74
CA HIS A 69 24.07 8.34 -9.54
C HIS A 69 23.06 8.10 -8.42
N HIS A 70 23.41 7.20 -7.51
CA HIS A 70 22.65 6.87 -6.28
C HIS A 70 23.50 7.13 -5.02
N ALA A 71 22.97 6.87 -3.82
CA ALA A 71 23.65 7.20 -2.55
C ALA A 71 25.05 6.54 -2.40
N GLY A 72 25.26 5.40 -3.06
CA GLY A 72 26.55 4.70 -3.12
C GLY A 72 27.47 5.17 -4.25
N ASN A 73 26.95 5.97 -5.20
CA ASN A 73 27.69 6.55 -6.33
C ASN A 73 27.31 8.05 -6.53
N PRO A 74 27.64 8.92 -5.57
CA PRO A 74 27.20 10.32 -5.60
C PRO A 74 27.95 11.15 -6.67
N CYS A 75 27.21 12.00 -7.39
CA CYS A 75 27.73 12.92 -8.40
C CYS A 75 28.31 14.19 -7.75
N VAL A 76 29.55 14.56 -8.04
CA VAL A 76 30.13 15.82 -7.56
C VAL A 76 29.53 16.99 -8.35
N ILE A 77 29.05 18.03 -7.66
CA ILE A 77 28.25 19.11 -8.29
C ILE A 77 29.12 20.08 -9.12
N GLU A 78 30.35 20.35 -8.65
CA GLU A 78 31.36 21.20 -9.32
C GLU A 78 30.79 22.45 -10.03
N SER A 79 30.07 23.27 -9.27
CA SER A 79 29.35 24.41 -9.84
C SER A 79 30.25 25.65 -10.03
N ASP A 80 30.56 26.00 -11.29
CA ASP A 80 31.34 27.21 -11.63
C ASP A 80 30.52 28.18 -12.52
N ASN A 81 30.80 29.47 -12.46
CA ASN A 81 30.17 30.44 -13.38
C ASN A 81 30.71 30.28 -14.80
N ASP A 82 31.99 29.97 -14.96
CA ASP A 82 32.63 29.63 -16.23
C ASP A 82 32.31 28.17 -16.59
N HIS A 83 31.58 27.97 -17.69
CA HIS A 83 31.19 26.64 -18.15
C HIS A 83 32.41 25.76 -18.48
N LYS A 84 33.57 26.34 -18.82
CA LYS A 84 34.80 25.56 -19.09
C LYS A 84 35.35 24.89 -17.82
N LYS A 85 35.09 25.49 -16.65
CA LYS A 85 35.53 25.01 -15.34
C LYS A 85 34.45 24.22 -14.58
N ALA A 86 33.22 24.25 -15.08
CA ALA A 86 32.09 23.55 -14.47
C ALA A 86 32.15 22.03 -14.73
N GLY A 87 31.72 21.25 -13.74
CA GLY A 87 31.56 19.81 -13.90
C GLY A 87 30.38 19.43 -14.82
N PRO A 88 30.28 18.15 -15.21
CA PRO A 88 29.31 17.68 -16.21
C PRO A 88 27.86 18.01 -15.86
N LEU A 89 27.44 17.77 -14.60
CA LEU A 89 26.08 18.03 -14.14
C LEU A 89 25.71 19.52 -14.25
N CYS A 90 26.69 20.39 -13.99
CA CYS A 90 26.52 21.83 -14.05
C CYS A 90 26.47 22.36 -15.49
N LYS A 91 27.07 21.65 -16.45
CA LYS A 91 26.99 21.94 -17.89
C LYS A 91 25.63 21.54 -18.47
N VAL A 92 25.17 20.31 -18.22
CA VAL A 92 23.88 19.84 -18.76
C VAL A 92 22.70 20.65 -18.26
N ALA A 93 22.75 21.14 -17.01
CA ALA A 93 21.68 21.96 -16.44
C ALA A 93 21.51 23.31 -17.15
N ARG A 94 22.58 23.87 -17.73
CA ARG A 94 22.58 25.21 -18.34
C ARG A 94 22.66 25.17 -19.87
N GLU A 95 22.69 24.00 -20.48
CA GLU A 95 22.79 23.86 -21.93
C GLU A 95 21.48 24.34 -22.60
N LEU A 96 21.62 25.17 -23.61
CA LEU A 96 20.50 25.71 -24.40
C LEU A 96 20.35 24.91 -25.68
N SER A 97 19.16 24.95 -26.29
CA SER A 97 18.88 24.27 -27.56
C SER A 97 19.79 24.69 -28.73
N SER A 98 20.45 25.85 -28.61
CA SER A 98 21.46 26.35 -29.55
C SER A 98 22.85 25.70 -29.39
N GLY A 99 23.04 24.81 -28.40
CA GLY A 99 24.35 24.24 -28.06
C GLY A 99 25.27 25.17 -27.27
N THR A 100 24.76 26.34 -26.86
CA THR A 100 25.47 27.31 -26.00
C THR A 100 25.07 27.14 -24.53
N TYR A 101 25.85 27.69 -23.61
CA TYR A 101 25.57 27.61 -22.17
C TYR A 101 24.94 28.91 -21.62
N GLY A 102 23.84 28.77 -20.89
CA GLY A 102 23.20 29.82 -20.11
C GLY A 102 23.87 30.09 -18.76
N PRO A 103 23.24 30.90 -17.89
CA PRO A 103 23.75 31.17 -16.54
C PRO A 103 23.78 29.92 -15.66
N ARG A 104 24.65 29.92 -14.64
CA ARG A 104 24.71 28.85 -13.64
C ARG A 104 23.37 28.75 -12.89
N ASN A 105 22.70 27.62 -13.06
CA ASN A 105 21.39 27.34 -12.43
C ASN A 105 21.39 26.10 -11.52
N ILE A 106 22.39 25.21 -11.63
CA ILE A 106 22.46 23.95 -10.85
C ILE A 106 22.39 24.19 -9.33
N THR A 107 22.91 25.32 -8.86
CA THR A 107 22.90 25.75 -7.46
C THR A 107 21.48 25.97 -6.90
N TYR A 108 20.48 26.15 -7.77
CA TYR A 108 19.07 26.34 -7.41
C TYR A 108 18.21 25.14 -7.81
N VAL A 109 18.54 24.48 -8.93
CA VAL A 109 17.86 23.26 -9.38
C VAL A 109 17.96 22.16 -8.33
N LEU A 110 19.16 21.93 -7.77
CA LEU A 110 19.36 20.81 -6.85
C LEU A 110 18.61 20.97 -5.52
N PRO A 111 18.64 22.12 -4.82
CA PRO A 111 17.86 22.27 -3.59
C PRO A 111 16.35 22.22 -3.81
N ILE A 112 15.85 22.67 -4.96
CA ILE A 112 14.43 22.49 -5.33
C ILE A 112 14.12 20.99 -5.44
N LEU A 113 14.94 20.23 -6.17
CA LEU A 113 14.77 18.78 -6.31
C LEU A 113 14.96 18.03 -4.99
N GLU A 114 15.82 18.51 -4.09
CA GLU A 114 16.04 17.94 -2.76
C GLU A 114 14.82 18.17 -1.85
N GLN A 115 14.27 19.39 -1.84
CA GLN A 115 13.05 19.70 -1.09
C GLN A 115 11.85 18.90 -1.61
N LEU A 116 11.83 18.67 -2.92
CA LEU A 116 10.88 17.77 -3.57
C LEU A 116 11.31 16.30 -3.48
N GLY A 117 12.25 15.92 -2.62
CA GLY A 117 12.58 14.52 -2.34
C GLY A 117 13.04 13.67 -3.53
N VAL A 118 13.54 14.29 -4.59
CA VAL A 118 14.03 13.62 -5.81
C VAL A 118 15.53 13.30 -5.72
N VAL A 119 16.28 14.15 -5.04
CA VAL A 119 17.72 14.00 -4.85
C VAL A 119 18.11 14.19 -3.39
N GLY A 120 19.23 13.61 -2.99
CA GLY A 120 19.89 13.91 -1.72
C GLY A 120 21.15 14.72 -1.98
N ILE A 121 21.46 15.70 -1.11
CA ILE A 121 22.67 16.53 -1.24
C ILE A 121 23.58 16.33 -0.04
N ARG A 122 24.85 16.04 -0.32
CA ARG A 122 25.94 16.19 0.65
C ARG A 122 26.45 17.63 0.60
N SER A 123 26.27 18.36 1.70
CA SER A 123 26.69 19.77 1.83
C SER A 123 28.17 19.98 2.15
N LYS A 124 28.86 18.94 2.66
CA LYS A 124 30.31 18.97 2.92
C LYS A 124 31.09 18.92 1.60
N GLN A 125 32.20 19.66 1.54
CA GLN A 125 33.08 19.68 0.39
C GLN A 125 33.81 18.32 0.21
N PRO A 126 33.86 17.76 -1.00
CA PRO A 126 33.19 18.24 -2.21
C PRO A 126 31.68 17.99 -2.16
N THR A 127 30.89 19.03 -2.42
CA THR A 127 29.42 18.93 -2.45
C THR A 127 29.00 17.94 -3.52
N ALA A 128 28.10 17.03 -3.18
CA ALA A 128 27.67 15.97 -4.08
C ALA A 128 26.16 15.74 -4.02
N VAL A 129 25.61 15.15 -5.07
CA VAL A 129 24.18 14.89 -5.23
C VAL A 129 23.93 13.49 -5.78
N TRP A 130 22.82 12.87 -5.42
CA TRP A 130 22.41 11.57 -5.95
C TRP A 130 20.89 11.48 -6.04
N LEU A 131 20.39 10.62 -6.93
CA LEU A 131 18.97 10.29 -6.97
C LEU A 131 18.56 9.57 -5.70
N THR A 132 17.47 10.02 -5.10
CA THR A 132 16.85 9.31 -3.99
C THR A 132 15.79 8.35 -4.54
N THR A 133 15.77 7.14 -4.03
CA THR A 133 14.67 6.18 -4.21
C THR A 133 13.39 6.60 -3.48
N ARG A 134 13.41 7.75 -2.78
CA ARG A 134 12.26 8.33 -2.10
C ARG A 134 11.21 8.81 -3.11
N SER A 135 10.00 8.27 -2.99
CA SER A 135 8.80 8.95 -3.47
C SER A 135 8.49 10.07 -2.49
N VAL A 136 8.28 11.29 -3.00
CA VAL A 136 8.11 12.51 -2.20
C VAL A 136 6.91 12.38 -1.27
N ALA A 137 7.16 12.36 0.04
CA ALA A 137 6.23 12.81 1.06
C ALA A 137 6.69 14.21 1.47
N VAL A 138 5.85 15.22 1.26
CA VAL A 138 6.12 16.58 1.72
C VAL A 138 6.12 16.56 3.25
N ALA A 139 7.26 16.86 3.85
CA ALA A 139 7.36 17.08 5.28
C ALA A 139 6.72 18.43 5.61
N ALA A 140 5.46 18.40 6.03
CA ALA A 140 4.84 19.53 6.68
C ALA A 140 5.44 19.66 8.09
N VAL A 141 6.25 20.70 8.30
CA VAL A 141 6.52 21.22 9.64
C VAL A 141 5.20 21.80 10.13
N VAL A 142 4.55 21.10 11.05
CA VAL A 142 3.30 21.55 11.66
C VAL A 142 3.65 22.59 12.71
N GLU A 143 3.46 23.87 12.38
CA GLU A 143 3.11 24.85 13.41
C GLU A 143 1.64 24.65 13.81
N PRO A 144 1.30 24.65 15.11
CA PRO A 144 -0.02 24.31 15.58
C PRO A 144 -0.92 25.54 15.50
N ASN A 145 -1.48 25.83 14.32
CA ASN A 145 -2.80 26.48 14.14
C ASN A 145 -3.05 26.90 12.68
N GLN A 146 -3.33 25.95 11.79
CA GLN A 146 -4.34 26.18 10.73
C GLN A 146 -4.67 24.83 10.06
N ARG A 147 -5.87 24.29 10.31
CA ARG A 147 -6.38 23.14 9.55
C ARG A 147 -6.84 23.64 8.18
N VAL A 148 -5.97 23.55 7.18
CA VAL A 148 -6.42 23.48 5.79
C VAL A 148 -6.70 22.00 5.51
N VAL A 149 -7.98 21.63 5.61
CA VAL A 149 -8.45 20.32 5.16
C VAL A 149 -8.50 20.41 3.63
N GLU A 150 -7.46 19.94 2.95
CA GLU A 150 -7.60 19.59 1.53
C GLU A 150 -8.61 18.44 1.45
N GLU A 151 -9.79 18.72 0.90
CA GLU A 151 -10.83 17.71 0.68
C GLU A 151 -10.30 16.64 -0.29
N LEU A 152 -9.80 15.53 0.26
CA LEU A 152 -9.60 14.30 -0.49
C LEU A 152 -10.91 13.97 -1.21
N LYS A 153 -10.86 13.90 -2.55
CA LYS A 153 -12.02 13.45 -3.35
C LYS A 153 -12.55 12.16 -2.74
N ALA A 154 -13.86 12.14 -2.52
CA ALA A 154 -14.54 10.99 -1.96
C ALA A 154 -14.14 9.72 -2.75
N GLY A 155 -13.49 8.76 -2.08
CA GLY A 155 -13.16 7.44 -2.62
C GLY A 155 -11.67 7.26 -2.88
N CYS A 156 -10.89 8.32 -2.67
CA CYS A 156 -9.45 8.30 -2.82
C CYS A 156 -8.75 7.69 -1.59
N LEU A 157 -7.61 7.07 -1.85
CA LEU A 157 -6.65 6.69 -0.82
C LEU A 157 -5.95 7.95 -0.30
N SER A 158 -5.57 7.97 0.98
CA SER A 158 -4.65 9.00 1.47
C SER A 158 -3.27 8.83 0.80
N PRO A 159 -2.42 9.87 0.79
CA PRO A 159 -1.09 9.77 0.18
C PRO A 159 -0.26 8.59 0.70
N VAL A 160 -0.33 8.31 2.02
CA VAL A 160 0.41 7.20 2.62
C VAL A 160 -0.17 5.83 2.21
N GLN A 161 -1.49 5.71 2.08
CA GLN A 161 -2.13 4.50 1.57
C GLN A 161 -1.82 4.26 0.09
N GLN A 162 -1.78 5.31 -0.73
CA GLN A 162 -1.41 5.21 -2.13
C GLN A 162 0.07 4.84 -2.29
N ALA A 163 0.96 5.40 -1.47
CA ALA A 163 2.37 5.03 -1.45
C ALA A 163 2.57 3.57 -1.02
N PHE A 164 1.81 3.12 -0.01
CA PHE A 164 1.81 1.71 0.39
C PHE A 164 1.29 0.78 -0.71
N ALA A 165 0.21 1.16 -1.42
CA ALA A 165 -0.28 0.40 -2.56
C ALA A 165 0.77 0.27 -3.68
N ASN A 166 1.49 1.36 -3.97
CA ASN A 166 2.60 1.32 -4.93
C ASN A 166 3.71 0.36 -4.45
N HIS A 167 4.04 0.39 -3.16
CA HIS A 167 5.01 -0.54 -2.57
C HIS A 167 4.55 -2.00 -2.70
N LEU A 168 3.29 -2.33 -2.40
CA LEU A 168 2.75 -3.68 -2.60
C LEU A 168 2.86 -4.14 -4.05
N ALA A 169 2.63 -3.25 -5.03
CA ALA A 169 2.85 -3.57 -6.44
C ALA A 169 4.32 -3.90 -6.74
N THR A 170 5.28 -3.22 -6.10
CA THR A 170 6.71 -3.59 -6.23
C THR A 170 7.00 -4.97 -5.64
N LEU A 171 6.39 -5.35 -4.51
CA LEU A 171 6.57 -6.68 -3.89
C LEU A 171 5.90 -7.79 -4.71
N TRP A 172 4.86 -7.46 -5.47
CA TRP A 172 4.25 -8.38 -6.43
C TRP A 172 5.16 -8.69 -7.61
N SER A 173 5.82 -7.66 -8.15
CA SER A 173 6.58 -7.74 -9.40
C SER A 173 8.09 -7.91 -9.22
N GLY A 174 8.60 -7.81 -8.01
CA GLY A 174 10.03 -7.69 -7.72
C GLY A 174 10.86 -8.94 -8.08
N GLY A 175 12.17 -8.74 -8.22
CA GLY A 175 13.14 -9.84 -8.35
C GLY A 175 13.50 -10.48 -6.99
N PRO A 176 14.35 -11.52 -6.98
CA PRO A 176 14.87 -12.12 -5.75
C PRO A 176 15.42 -11.06 -4.78
N GLY A 177 15.01 -11.11 -3.51
CA GLY A 177 15.40 -10.16 -2.46
C GLY A 177 14.46 -8.95 -2.26
N SER A 178 13.48 -8.74 -3.16
CA SER A 178 12.46 -7.68 -3.01
C SER A 178 11.49 -7.95 -1.86
N PHE A 179 11.15 -9.22 -1.61
CA PHE A 179 10.33 -9.64 -0.49
C PHE A 179 10.63 -11.10 -0.13
N GLU A 180 11.49 -11.34 0.85
CA GLU A 180 11.63 -12.70 1.38
C GLU A 180 10.74 -12.90 2.61
N HIS A 181 9.97 -14.00 2.59
CA HIS A 181 9.21 -14.46 3.74
C HIS A 181 9.14 -15.99 3.77
N ARG A 182 9.41 -16.56 4.94
CA ARG A 182 9.47 -18.01 5.17
C ARG A 182 9.08 -18.38 6.59
N TYR A 183 8.49 -19.56 6.76
CA TYR A 183 8.16 -20.12 8.08
C TYR A 183 7.98 -21.63 8.03
N SER A 184 8.08 -22.29 9.19
CA SER A 184 7.81 -23.72 9.31
C SER A 184 6.33 -24.05 9.15
N ILE A 185 6.01 -25.07 8.36
CA ILE A 185 4.64 -25.54 8.18
C ILE A 185 4.25 -26.60 9.23
N THR A 186 2.95 -26.67 9.51
CA THR A 186 2.40 -27.68 10.41
C THR A 186 2.11 -29.00 9.70
N ARG A 187 1.65 -30.01 10.45
CA ARG A 187 1.16 -31.28 9.88
C ARG A 187 -0.27 -31.20 9.34
N HIS A 188 -0.89 -30.02 9.33
CA HIS A 188 -2.25 -29.84 8.83
C HIS A 188 -2.37 -30.24 7.35
N HIS A 189 -3.46 -30.91 6.97
CA HIS A 189 -3.70 -31.41 5.61
C HIS A 189 -3.78 -30.29 4.56
N SER A 190 -4.09 -29.05 4.97
CA SER A 190 -4.01 -27.87 4.08
C SER A 190 -2.61 -27.56 3.59
N TRP A 191 -1.56 -28.27 4.05
CA TRP A 191 -0.21 -28.12 3.49
C TRP A 191 0.11 -29.18 2.42
N THR A 192 -0.80 -30.10 2.13
CA THR A 192 -0.58 -31.16 1.13
C THR A 192 -0.22 -30.60 -0.25
N PRO A 193 -0.95 -29.61 -0.82
CA PRO A 193 -0.60 -29.07 -2.14
C PRO A 193 0.82 -28.49 -2.22
N TRP A 194 1.27 -27.83 -1.14
CA TRP A 194 2.62 -27.28 -1.06
C TRP A 194 3.71 -28.36 -0.96
N LYS A 195 3.45 -29.43 -0.20
CA LYS A 195 4.38 -30.56 -0.07
C LYS A 195 4.52 -31.34 -1.37
N GLU A 196 3.43 -31.46 -2.13
CA GLU A 196 3.46 -32.05 -3.47
C GLU A 196 4.28 -31.19 -4.45
N LEU A 197 4.17 -29.86 -4.36
CA LEU A 197 4.93 -28.92 -5.20
C LEU A 197 6.44 -28.91 -4.89
N THR A 198 6.84 -29.01 -3.62
CA THR A 198 8.24 -28.76 -3.17
C THR A 198 8.98 -29.98 -2.63
N ARG A 199 8.42 -31.18 -2.85
CA ARG A 199 8.83 -32.50 -2.32
C ARG A 199 8.36 -32.73 -0.86
N PRO A 200 7.93 -33.95 -0.50
CA PRO A 200 7.27 -34.25 0.78
C PRO A 200 8.09 -33.93 2.04
N GLN A 201 9.43 -33.91 1.94
CA GLN A 201 10.32 -33.61 3.06
C GLN A 201 10.44 -32.12 3.41
N ASN A 202 9.92 -31.21 2.58
CA ASN A 202 10.01 -29.78 2.87
C ASN A 202 9.13 -29.41 4.08
N LYS A 203 9.76 -28.85 5.11
CA LYS A 203 9.11 -28.44 6.37
C LYS A 203 8.84 -26.93 6.42
N GLU A 204 9.17 -26.20 5.36
CA GLU A 204 9.03 -24.75 5.31
C GLU A 204 8.18 -24.32 4.12
N TRP A 205 7.40 -23.27 4.32
CA TRP A 205 6.76 -22.51 3.25
C TRP A 205 7.55 -21.21 3.06
N TRP A 206 7.69 -20.77 1.80
CA TRP A 206 8.45 -19.56 1.49
C TRP A 206 7.94 -18.88 0.22
N CYS A 207 8.28 -17.61 0.07
CA CYS A 207 8.11 -16.82 -1.14
C CYS A 207 9.17 -15.70 -1.21
N LEU A 208 9.48 -15.27 -2.44
CA LEU A 208 10.38 -14.17 -2.79
C LEU A 208 9.64 -12.96 -3.38
N THR A 209 8.34 -13.12 -3.67
CA THR A 209 7.41 -12.09 -4.14
C THR A 209 5.99 -12.40 -3.67
N LEU A 210 5.09 -11.41 -3.70
CA LEU A 210 3.66 -11.64 -3.45
C LEU A 210 3.01 -12.49 -4.56
N ALA A 211 3.47 -12.38 -5.80
CA ALA A 211 2.98 -13.24 -6.89
C ALA A 211 3.31 -14.72 -6.64
N GLU A 212 4.51 -14.99 -6.11
CA GLU A 212 4.90 -16.34 -5.69
C GLU A 212 4.12 -16.81 -4.47
N ALA A 213 3.89 -15.94 -3.48
CA ALA A 213 3.02 -16.26 -2.34
C ALA A 213 1.60 -16.69 -2.79
N ALA A 214 1.04 -16.03 -3.81
CA ALA A 214 -0.24 -16.40 -4.40
C ALA A 214 -0.19 -17.77 -5.09
N LYS A 215 0.88 -18.06 -5.84
CA LYS A 215 1.11 -19.37 -6.49
C LYS A 215 1.29 -20.50 -5.47
N HIS A 216 1.90 -20.18 -4.32
CA HIS A 216 2.17 -21.12 -3.23
C HIS A 216 0.99 -21.26 -2.26
N TYR A 217 -0.23 -20.85 -2.66
CA TYR A 217 -1.43 -21.01 -1.86
C TYR A 217 -1.77 -22.48 -1.61
N SER A 218 -1.90 -22.88 -0.34
CA SER A 218 -2.01 -24.29 0.03
C SER A 218 -3.42 -24.73 0.45
N TRP A 219 -4.34 -23.81 0.76
CA TRP A 219 -5.65 -24.19 1.29
C TRP A 219 -6.52 -24.85 0.20
N PRO A 220 -6.83 -26.15 0.32
CA PRO A 220 -7.52 -26.87 -0.73
C PRO A 220 -8.93 -26.31 -0.94
N GLU A 221 -9.29 -26.10 -2.19
CA GLU A 221 -10.64 -25.71 -2.60
C GLU A 221 -11.50 -26.97 -2.78
N LYS A 222 -12.80 -26.87 -2.49
CA LYS A 222 -13.73 -27.96 -2.83
C LYS A 222 -13.88 -28.06 -4.35
N LYS A 223 -14.44 -29.16 -4.84
CA LYS A 223 -14.83 -29.25 -6.26
C LYS A 223 -16.20 -28.61 -6.45
N ALA A 224 -16.45 -28.08 -7.64
CA ALA A 224 -17.80 -27.66 -8.03
C ALA A 224 -18.78 -28.84 -7.83
N PRO A 225 -20.01 -28.59 -7.33
CA PRO A 225 -20.62 -27.28 -7.10
C PRO A 225 -20.43 -26.70 -5.68
N ASP A 226 -19.58 -27.33 -4.85
CA ASP A 226 -19.33 -26.94 -3.44
C ASP A 226 -18.14 -26.01 -3.25
N ASP A 227 -17.46 -25.63 -4.34
CA ASP A 227 -16.38 -24.65 -4.33
C ASP A 227 -16.92 -23.22 -4.11
N PHE A 228 -16.07 -22.33 -3.61
CA PHE A 228 -16.48 -20.95 -3.31
C PHE A 228 -17.07 -20.23 -4.53
N SER A 229 -16.52 -20.44 -5.72
CA SER A 229 -16.96 -19.78 -6.95
C SER A 229 -18.42 -20.15 -7.29
N SER A 230 -18.76 -21.44 -7.24
CA SER A 230 -20.12 -21.90 -7.51
C SER A 230 -21.12 -21.41 -6.46
N ILE A 231 -20.76 -21.44 -5.17
CA ILE A 231 -21.63 -20.95 -4.10
C ILE A 231 -21.85 -19.44 -4.25
N ALA A 232 -20.78 -18.68 -4.55
CA ALA A 232 -20.85 -17.24 -4.76
C ALA A 232 -21.71 -16.88 -6.00
N ALA A 233 -21.63 -17.66 -7.08
CA ALA A 233 -22.49 -17.50 -8.24
C ALA A 233 -23.97 -17.70 -7.88
N ARG A 234 -24.30 -18.76 -7.12
CA ARG A 234 -25.67 -18.99 -6.63
C ARG A 234 -26.18 -17.84 -5.76
N LEU A 235 -25.34 -17.33 -4.84
CA LEU A 235 -25.70 -16.16 -4.03
C LEU A 235 -26.04 -14.96 -4.92
N ARG A 236 -25.20 -14.63 -5.91
CA ARG A 236 -25.44 -13.48 -6.80
C ARG A 236 -26.72 -13.64 -7.62
N THR A 237 -27.00 -14.85 -8.13
CA THR A 237 -28.27 -15.14 -8.82
C THR A 237 -29.47 -14.93 -7.90
N ALA A 238 -29.41 -15.42 -6.65
CA ALA A 238 -30.47 -15.22 -5.67
C ALA A 238 -30.68 -13.75 -5.32
N LEU A 239 -29.60 -12.98 -5.12
CA LEU A 239 -29.68 -11.54 -4.85
C LEU A 239 -30.31 -10.77 -6.02
N ALA A 240 -29.97 -11.12 -7.27
CA ALA A 240 -30.53 -10.48 -8.46
C ALA A 240 -32.04 -10.78 -8.63
N ALA A 241 -32.46 -11.99 -8.27
CA ALA A 241 -33.87 -12.40 -8.27
C ALA A 241 -34.65 -11.96 -7.02
N ASN A 242 -33.98 -11.34 -6.04
CA ASN A 242 -34.51 -11.08 -4.69
C ASN A 242 -35.07 -12.33 -4.00
N ASP A 243 -34.50 -13.51 -4.28
CA ASP A 243 -34.88 -14.79 -3.69
C ASP A 243 -34.18 -14.99 -2.34
N CYS A 244 -34.87 -14.62 -1.26
CA CYS A 244 -34.32 -14.74 0.09
C CYS A 244 -34.10 -16.19 0.54
N ILE A 245 -34.82 -17.17 -0.01
CA ILE A 245 -34.66 -18.59 0.34
C ILE A 245 -33.33 -19.10 -0.24
N ALA A 246 -33.12 -18.89 -1.54
CA ALA A 246 -31.88 -19.27 -2.20
C ALA A 246 -30.66 -18.48 -1.66
N ALA A 247 -30.85 -17.20 -1.32
CA ALA A 247 -29.80 -16.39 -0.72
C ALA A 247 -29.40 -16.91 0.66
N ARG A 248 -30.36 -17.29 1.49
CA ARG A 248 -30.10 -17.93 2.80
C ARG A 248 -29.33 -19.23 2.63
N GLU A 249 -29.77 -20.10 1.71
CA GLU A 249 -29.07 -21.37 1.46
C GLU A 249 -27.61 -21.14 1.07
N ALA A 250 -27.35 -20.21 0.15
CA ALA A 250 -26.00 -19.86 -0.26
C ALA A 250 -25.17 -19.28 0.91
N CYS A 251 -25.75 -18.44 1.78
CA CYS A 251 -25.07 -17.92 2.97
C CYS A 251 -24.63 -19.06 3.92
N LEU A 252 -25.52 -20.04 4.17
CA LEU A 252 -25.20 -21.20 5.01
C LEU A 252 -24.11 -22.09 4.36
N GLN A 253 -24.14 -22.24 3.04
CA GLN A 253 -23.08 -22.95 2.31
C GLN A 253 -21.72 -22.22 2.40
N ILE A 254 -21.71 -20.88 2.36
CA ILE A 254 -20.50 -20.06 2.56
C ILE A 254 -19.95 -20.24 3.97
N PHE A 255 -20.81 -20.25 5.00
CA PHE A 255 -20.41 -20.52 6.39
C PHE A 255 -19.76 -21.90 6.53
N LYS A 256 -20.40 -22.93 5.96
CA LYS A 256 -19.87 -24.29 5.92
C LYS A 256 -18.54 -24.39 5.16
N TRP A 257 -18.42 -23.71 4.02
CA TRP A 257 -17.18 -23.65 3.24
C TRP A 257 -16.04 -22.99 4.04
N GLY A 258 -16.34 -21.85 4.67
CA GLY A 258 -15.36 -21.07 5.41
C GLY A 258 -15.04 -21.59 6.82
N GLY A 259 -15.72 -22.64 7.28
CA GLY A 259 -15.57 -23.17 8.63
C GLY A 259 -15.99 -22.19 9.73
N VAL A 260 -16.92 -21.28 9.43
CA VAL A 260 -17.38 -20.20 10.33
C VAL A 260 -18.88 -20.32 10.61
N ALA A 261 -19.37 -19.67 11.67
CA ALA A 261 -20.80 -19.62 12.02
C ALA A 261 -21.52 -20.98 12.10
N ASN A 262 -20.79 -22.03 12.49
CA ASN A 262 -21.30 -23.41 12.55
C ASN A 262 -22.03 -23.76 13.87
N LYS A 263 -22.16 -22.80 14.79
CA LYS A 263 -22.77 -23.04 16.13
C LYS A 263 -24.17 -22.41 16.18
N PRO A 264 -25.17 -23.07 16.80
CA PRO A 264 -26.55 -22.57 16.91
C PRO A 264 -26.77 -21.21 17.59
N GLY A 265 -25.73 -20.53 18.09
CA GLY A 265 -25.80 -19.19 18.67
C GLY A 265 -24.77 -18.22 18.11
N ASP A 266 -24.14 -18.54 16.97
CA ASP A 266 -23.22 -17.61 16.31
C ASP A 266 -23.98 -16.37 15.82
N ALA A 267 -23.48 -15.19 16.14
CA ALA A 267 -24.12 -13.92 15.77
C ALA A 267 -24.36 -13.79 14.26
N SER A 268 -23.46 -14.34 13.43
CA SER A 268 -23.58 -14.27 11.97
C SER A 268 -24.69 -15.18 11.44
N LEU A 269 -24.82 -16.37 12.03
CA LEU A 269 -25.92 -17.27 11.73
C LEU A 269 -27.25 -16.63 12.13
N LEU A 270 -27.36 -16.16 13.38
CA LEU A 270 -28.56 -15.50 13.88
C LEU A 270 -28.95 -14.27 13.05
N TRP A 271 -27.98 -13.47 12.62
CA TRP A 271 -28.24 -12.32 11.77
C TRP A 271 -28.82 -12.73 10.40
N VAL A 272 -28.25 -13.74 9.74
CA VAL A 272 -28.78 -14.27 8.47
C VAL A 272 -30.21 -14.79 8.65
N GLU A 273 -30.46 -15.58 9.69
CA GLU A 273 -31.78 -16.13 9.99
C GLU A 273 -32.81 -15.03 10.29
N THR A 274 -32.43 -14.02 11.06
CA THR A 274 -33.31 -12.89 11.41
C THR A 274 -33.68 -12.10 10.17
N ARG A 275 -32.70 -11.69 9.34
CA ARG A 275 -32.98 -10.96 8.09
C ARG A 275 -33.76 -11.80 7.09
N PHE A 276 -33.58 -13.13 7.10
CA PHE A 276 -34.40 -14.03 6.29
C PHE A 276 -35.85 -14.06 6.76
N ALA A 277 -36.10 -14.22 8.05
CA ALA A 277 -37.45 -14.19 8.63
C ALA A 277 -38.16 -12.85 8.37
N ASP A 278 -37.40 -11.76 8.44
CA ASP A 278 -37.88 -10.40 8.13
C ASP A 278 -38.07 -10.15 6.62
N GLN A 279 -37.72 -11.10 5.74
CA GLN A 279 -37.71 -10.95 4.27
C GLN A 279 -36.82 -9.80 3.75
N THR A 280 -35.79 -9.43 4.52
CA THR A 280 -34.87 -8.32 4.19
C THR A 280 -33.45 -8.79 3.87
N LEU A 281 -33.19 -10.09 3.83
CA LEU A 281 -31.84 -10.65 3.65
C LEU A 281 -31.14 -10.16 2.38
N CYS A 282 -31.78 -10.30 1.22
CA CYS A 282 -31.22 -9.86 -0.06
C CYS A 282 -30.92 -8.37 -0.06
N HIS A 283 -31.87 -7.55 0.40
CA HIS A 283 -31.69 -6.10 0.51
C HIS A 283 -30.54 -5.73 1.44
N SER A 284 -30.44 -6.37 2.61
CA SER A 284 -29.39 -6.11 3.60
C SER A 284 -28.00 -6.46 3.05
N ILE A 285 -27.86 -7.59 2.34
CA ILE A 285 -26.60 -7.98 1.69
C ILE A 285 -26.22 -6.97 0.60
N LEU A 286 -27.17 -6.57 -0.26
CA LEU A 286 -26.93 -5.59 -1.32
C LEU A 286 -26.57 -4.21 -0.76
N GLN A 287 -27.20 -3.79 0.34
CA GLN A 287 -26.87 -2.56 1.05
C GLN A 287 -25.44 -2.63 1.61
N ALA A 288 -25.06 -3.73 2.27
CA ALA A 288 -23.70 -3.91 2.75
C ALA A 288 -22.68 -3.85 1.60
N VAL A 289 -22.94 -4.54 0.50
CA VAL A 289 -22.10 -4.50 -0.70
C VAL A 289 -21.94 -3.07 -1.23
N LYS A 290 -23.03 -2.31 -1.34
CA LYS A 290 -23.01 -0.90 -1.77
C LYS A 290 -22.08 -0.05 -0.90
N LEU A 291 -22.18 -0.20 0.42
CA LEU A 291 -21.39 0.58 1.38
C LEU A 291 -19.91 0.19 1.42
N LEU A 292 -19.59 -1.07 1.16
CA LEU A 292 -18.23 -1.63 1.22
C LEU A 292 -17.44 -1.48 -0.09
N ARG A 293 -18.11 -1.18 -1.22
CA ARG A 293 -17.44 -0.98 -2.51
C ARG A 293 -16.27 0.02 -2.38
N PRO A 294 -15.13 -0.22 -3.05
CA PRO A 294 -13.98 0.66 -2.98
C PRO A 294 -14.29 2.13 -3.30
N ALA A 295 -15.16 2.36 -4.30
CA ALA A 295 -15.55 3.71 -4.71
C ALA A 295 -16.53 4.40 -3.75
N SER A 296 -17.18 3.66 -2.83
CA SER A 296 -18.21 4.21 -1.95
C SER A 296 -17.61 4.99 -0.78
N ASN A 297 -18.17 6.15 -0.47
CA ASN A 297 -17.83 6.98 0.71
C ASN A 297 -18.99 7.18 1.65
N GLU A 298 -20.08 6.46 1.40
CA GLU A 298 -21.24 6.49 2.27
C GLU A 298 -20.83 6.08 3.70
N SER A 299 -21.56 6.61 4.67
CA SER A 299 -21.29 6.30 6.07
C SER A 299 -21.37 4.80 6.32
N LEU A 300 -20.43 4.28 7.11
CA LEU A 300 -20.45 2.89 7.58
C LEU A 300 -21.21 2.73 8.90
N THR A 301 -21.92 3.77 9.37
CA THR A 301 -22.69 3.71 10.62
C THR A 301 -23.78 2.64 10.62
N ALA A 302 -24.28 2.23 9.44
CA ALA A 302 -25.22 1.12 9.30
C ALA A 302 -24.61 -0.24 9.72
N PHE A 303 -23.28 -0.37 9.74
CA PHE A 303 -22.60 -1.50 10.36
C PHE A 303 -22.51 -1.29 11.86
N ASP A 304 -23.60 -1.53 12.57
CA ASP A 304 -23.73 -1.42 14.03
C ASP A 304 -23.85 -2.79 14.72
N GLY A 305 -23.89 -3.88 13.95
CA GLY A 305 -24.08 -5.24 14.44
C GLY A 305 -25.55 -5.69 14.51
N THR A 306 -26.50 -4.79 14.27
CA THR A 306 -27.93 -5.08 14.24
C THR A 306 -28.51 -4.85 12.84
N ASN A 307 -28.37 -3.64 12.29
CA ASN A 307 -28.80 -3.28 10.94
C ASN A 307 -27.97 -4.04 9.92
N LEU A 308 -26.66 -3.81 9.91
CA LEU A 308 -25.69 -4.61 9.16
C LEU A 308 -24.64 -5.18 10.12
N LEU A 309 -24.39 -6.47 9.99
CA LEU A 309 -23.32 -7.15 10.72
C LEU A 309 -22.04 -7.16 9.92
N MET A 310 -20.90 -6.99 10.59
CA MET A 310 -19.59 -7.25 10.01
C MET A 310 -18.67 -7.95 11.00
N ASN A 311 -18.09 -9.04 10.55
CA ASN A 311 -17.08 -9.85 11.24
C ASN A 311 -16.42 -10.78 10.19
N SER A 312 -15.50 -11.65 10.64
CA SER A 312 -14.79 -12.58 9.75
C SER A 312 -15.67 -13.57 8.97
N ALA A 313 -16.90 -13.84 9.41
CA ALA A 313 -17.86 -14.67 8.68
C ALA A 313 -18.59 -13.84 7.62
N MET A 314 -19.08 -12.67 7.99
CA MET A 314 -19.81 -11.78 7.09
C MET A 314 -18.94 -11.25 5.94
N THR A 315 -17.62 -11.05 6.14
CA THR A 315 -16.71 -10.71 5.03
C THR A 315 -16.77 -11.71 3.89
N LYS A 316 -16.99 -13.00 4.17
CA LYS A 316 -17.10 -14.05 3.14
C LYS A 316 -18.40 -13.91 2.34
N ILE A 317 -19.51 -13.59 2.99
CA ILE A 317 -20.80 -13.35 2.30
C ILE A 317 -20.68 -12.14 1.38
N TYR A 318 -20.15 -11.02 1.88
CA TYR A 318 -20.05 -9.81 1.08
C TYR A 318 -19.03 -9.93 -0.07
N ALA A 319 -17.91 -10.62 0.15
CA ALA A 319 -16.97 -10.96 -0.92
C ALA A 319 -17.59 -11.91 -1.95
N ALA A 320 -18.38 -12.92 -1.54
CA ALA A 320 -19.10 -13.79 -2.47
C ALA A 320 -20.14 -13.02 -3.32
N ALA A 321 -20.80 -12.04 -2.72
CA ALA A 321 -21.77 -11.18 -3.40
C ALA A 321 -21.10 -10.18 -4.37
N ALA A 322 -19.84 -9.79 -4.14
CA ALA A 322 -19.08 -8.87 -4.99
C ALA A 322 -17.58 -9.24 -5.07
N PRO A 323 -17.23 -10.35 -5.74
CA PRO A 323 -15.88 -10.95 -5.69
C PRO A 323 -14.79 -10.09 -6.33
N ASP A 324 -15.17 -9.22 -7.27
CA ASP A 324 -14.24 -8.31 -7.95
C ASP A 324 -14.01 -7.01 -7.19
N GLY A 325 -14.73 -6.76 -6.09
CA GLY A 325 -14.74 -5.47 -5.40
C GLY A 325 -14.48 -5.52 -3.89
N ILE A 326 -14.85 -6.62 -3.22
CA ILE A 326 -14.83 -6.73 -1.76
C ILE A 326 -13.94 -7.90 -1.35
N ILE A 327 -13.05 -7.64 -0.41
CA ILE A 327 -12.13 -8.66 0.06
C ILE A 327 -12.69 -9.50 1.22
N ILE A 328 -12.20 -10.74 1.35
CA ILE A 328 -12.30 -11.52 2.57
C ILE A 328 -11.23 -11.03 3.56
N TYR A 329 -11.58 -10.05 4.38
CA TYR A 329 -10.70 -9.61 5.48
C TYR A 329 -10.71 -10.64 6.61
N ASP A 330 -9.80 -11.62 6.52
CA ASP A 330 -9.49 -12.60 7.56
C ASP A 330 -8.41 -12.09 8.54
N GLY A 331 -8.32 -12.71 9.72
CA GLY A 331 -7.27 -12.40 10.69
C GLY A 331 -5.85 -12.52 10.12
N ARG A 332 -5.61 -13.45 9.20
CA ARG A 332 -4.33 -13.58 8.47
C ARG A 332 -4.07 -12.44 7.51
N VAL A 333 -5.09 -12.02 6.76
CA VAL A 333 -4.96 -10.88 5.83
C VAL A 333 -4.54 -9.63 6.59
N GLY A 334 -5.15 -9.37 7.74
CA GLY A 334 -4.74 -8.28 8.63
C GLY A 334 -3.31 -8.40 9.16
N ALA A 335 -2.89 -9.61 9.56
CA ALA A 335 -1.53 -9.88 10.01
C ALA A 335 -0.50 -9.60 8.90
N ALA A 336 -0.75 -10.10 7.68
CA ALA A 336 0.11 -9.88 6.53
C ALA A 336 0.26 -8.39 6.20
N LEU A 337 -0.86 -7.65 6.17
CA LEU A 337 -0.83 -6.22 5.91
C LEU A 337 -0.02 -5.48 6.99
N GLY A 338 -0.17 -5.84 8.26
CA GLY A 338 0.64 -5.27 9.34
C GLY A 338 2.14 -5.53 9.14
N LEU A 339 2.54 -6.76 8.80
CA LEU A 339 3.94 -7.10 8.49
C LEU A 339 4.47 -6.29 7.31
N LEU A 340 3.68 -6.20 6.22
CA LEU A 340 4.09 -5.49 5.01
C LEU A 340 4.20 -3.98 5.25
N VAL A 341 3.28 -3.39 6.02
CA VAL A 341 3.37 -1.99 6.46
C VAL A 341 4.63 -1.79 7.29
N ARG A 342 4.88 -2.65 8.28
CA ARG A 342 6.07 -2.55 9.13
C ARG A 342 7.35 -2.59 8.30
N LYS A 343 7.54 -3.61 7.46
CA LYS A 343 8.73 -3.73 6.59
C LYS A 343 8.90 -2.52 5.68
N TRP A 344 7.79 -2.00 5.14
CA TRP A 344 7.82 -0.80 4.30
C TRP A 344 8.27 0.43 5.09
N LEU A 345 7.69 0.65 6.28
CA LEU A 345 8.03 1.77 7.16
C LEU A 345 9.49 1.70 7.62
N GLU A 346 9.96 0.53 8.06
CA GLU A 346 11.37 0.27 8.39
C GLU A 346 12.29 0.64 7.21
N GLY A 347 11.95 0.19 6.00
CA GLY A 347 12.72 0.47 4.79
C GLY A 347 12.80 1.95 4.40
N ILE A 348 11.84 2.78 4.82
CA ILE A 348 11.85 4.23 4.61
C ILE A 348 12.30 5.04 5.85
N GLY A 349 12.71 4.35 6.93
CA GLY A 349 13.17 4.95 8.18
C GLY A 349 12.06 5.48 9.09
N GLY A 350 10.83 5.00 8.92
CA GLY A 350 9.72 5.26 9.85
C GLY A 350 9.88 4.47 11.16
N SER A 351 9.18 4.90 12.20
CA SER A 351 9.22 4.27 13.54
C SER A 351 7.84 4.11 14.19
N VAL A 352 6.78 4.56 13.52
CA VAL A 352 5.40 4.52 14.03
C VAL A 352 4.46 4.14 12.89
N VAL A 353 3.43 3.36 13.19
CA VAL A 353 2.37 3.00 12.22
C VAL A 353 1.43 4.20 12.02
N PRO A 354 1.29 4.75 10.80
CA PRO A 354 0.30 5.77 10.52
C PRO A 354 -1.13 5.24 10.77
N PRO A 355 -2.06 6.05 11.32
CA PRO A 355 -3.44 5.62 11.58
C PRO A 355 -4.13 5.02 10.35
N ASP A 356 -3.85 5.58 9.17
CA ASP A 356 -4.40 5.14 7.89
C ASP A 356 -3.93 3.73 7.44
N LEU A 357 -2.88 3.21 8.08
CA LEU A 357 -2.30 1.89 7.83
C LEU A 357 -2.29 1.01 9.10
N ALA A 358 -3.01 1.43 10.15
CA ALA A 358 -3.18 0.69 11.39
C ALA A 358 -4.17 -0.49 11.21
N PHE A 359 -3.81 -1.41 10.33
CA PHE A 359 -4.57 -2.63 10.10
C PHE A 359 -4.71 -3.45 11.38
N ARG A 360 -5.82 -4.17 11.50
CA ARG A 360 -6.06 -5.05 12.64
C ARG A 360 -5.89 -6.50 12.24
N TRP A 361 -5.31 -7.29 13.14
CA TRP A 361 -4.97 -8.69 12.91
C TRP A 361 -5.77 -9.62 13.82
N GLY A 362 -5.87 -10.91 13.47
CA GLY A 362 -6.55 -11.92 14.28
C GLY A 362 -5.58 -12.97 14.81
N PRO A 363 -5.74 -13.44 16.06
CA PRO A 363 -4.81 -14.38 16.67
C PRO A 363 -4.78 -15.72 15.95
N ASN A 364 -3.68 -16.43 16.08
CA ASN A 364 -3.63 -17.82 15.66
C ASN A 364 -4.48 -18.70 16.57
N GLN A 365 -4.95 -19.85 16.04
CA GLN A 365 -5.68 -20.79 16.86
C GLN A 365 -4.74 -21.40 17.90
N LYS A 366 -5.02 -21.13 19.18
CA LYS A 366 -4.26 -21.69 20.29
C LYS A 366 -4.66 -23.14 20.53
N THR A 367 -3.67 -24.00 20.69
CA THR A 367 -3.84 -25.39 21.13
C THR A 367 -2.77 -25.70 22.18
N THR A 368 -2.88 -26.82 22.87
CA THR A 368 -1.84 -27.30 23.81
C THR A 368 -0.46 -27.39 23.18
N ASN A 369 -0.40 -27.63 21.85
CA ASN A 369 0.84 -27.75 21.09
C ASN A 369 1.20 -26.48 20.29
N ASN A 370 0.38 -25.41 20.37
CA ASN A 370 0.59 -24.14 19.68
C ASN A 370 0.14 -22.98 20.58
N ASN A 371 0.99 -22.59 21.54
CA ASN A 371 0.74 -21.48 22.45
C ASN A 371 1.36 -20.16 21.95
N VAL A 372 2.38 -20.22 21.08
CA VAL A 372 3.06 -19.05 20.53
C VAL A 372 2.14 -18.29 19.57
N GLU A 373 2.11 -16.96 19.67
CA GLU A 373 1.40 -16.13 18.71
C GLU A 373 2.24 -15.98 17.44
N THR A 374 1.63 -16.28 16.30
CA THR A 374 2.30 -16.23 14.99
C THR A 374 1.75 -15.11 14.12
N ARG A 375 0.64 -14.46 14.49
CA ARG A 375 -0.04 -13.48 13.65
C ARG A 375 0.07 -12.04 14.13
N ASP A 376 0.76 -11.79 15.24
CA ASP A 376 1.02 -10.42 15.72
C ASP A 376 2.14 -9.78 14.90
N PRO A 377 1.86 -8.76 14.07
CA PRO A 377 2.88 -8.10 13.29
C PRO A 377 3.64 -7.01 14.07
N SER A 378 3.26 -6.76 15.34
CA SER A 378 3.83 -5.71 16.17
C SER A 378 5.27 -6.01 16.58
N GLN A 379 6.16 -5.03 16.44
CA GLN A 379 7.57 -5.13 16.81
C GLN A 379 8.19 -3.71 16.88
N GLU A 380 9.13 -3.47 17.81
CA GLU A 380 10.04 -2.30 17.82
C GLU A 380 9.35 -0.93 17.58
N GLY A 381 8.25 -0.65 18.28
CA GLY A 381 7.52 0.62 18.18
C GLY A 381 6.41 0.66 17.12
N PHE A 382 6.32 -0.36 16.26
CA PHE A 382 5.16 -0.57 15.40
C PHE A 382 4.12 -1.42 16.13
N GLU A 383 2.97 -0.82 16.48
CA GLU A 383 1.89 -1.50 17.19
C GLU A 383 0.66 -1.72 16.29
N PHE A 384 0.10 -2.93 16.32
CA PHE A 384 -1.11 -3.28 15.60
C PHE A 384 -2.16 -3.90 16.53
N ILE A 385 -3.41 -3.49 16.34
CA ILE A 385 -4.50 -3.87 17.24
C ILE A 385 -5.07 -5.24 16.85
N ASN A 386 -5.22 -6.11 17.87
CA ASN A 386 -5.93 -7.37 17.72
C ASN A 386 -7.45 -7.12 17.54
N LEU A 387 -8.06 -7.76 16.52
CA LEU A 387 -9.48 -7.67 16.17
C LEU A 387 -10.44 -8.12 17.29
N TYR A 388 -10.00 -9.02 18.16
CA TYR A 388 -10.87 -9.73 19.10
C TYR A 388 -10.64 -9.32 20.57
N ARG A 389 -9.60 -8.54 20.87
CA ARG A 389 -9.28 -8.13 22.24
C ARG A 389 -10.41 -7.24 22.78
N SER A 390 -10.99 -7.62 23.92
CA SER A 390 -12.14 -6.94 24.52
C SER A 390 -11.85 -5.48 24.89
N SER A 391 -10.64 -5.18 25.36
CA SER A 391 -10.21 -3.81 25.66
C SER A 391 -10.00 -2.91 24.43
N THR A 392 -10.02 -3.47 23.22
CA THR A 392 -9.89 -2.73 21.94
C THR A 392 -11.19 -2.72 21.13
N LYS A 393 -12.26 -3.34 21.65
CA LYS A 393 -13.63 -3.19 21.15
C LYS A 393 -14.10 -1.78 21.51
N GLY A 394 -13.89 -0.83 20.60
CA GLY A 394 -14.63 0.43 20.63
C GLY A 394 -16.14 0.18 20.56
N PRO A 395 -16.97 1.23 20.71
CA PRO A 395 -18.42 1.09 20.82
C PRO A 395 -19.09 0.43 19.60
N ASN A 396 -18.42 0.39 18.45
CA ASN A 396 -18.92 -0.23 17.22
C ASN A 396 -17.85 -1.11 16.52
N PRO A 397 -17.70 -2.40 16.92
CA PRO A 397 -16.73 -3.30 16.29
C PRO A 397 -17.08 -3.65 14.84
N ALA A 398 -18.38 -3.70 14.47
CA ALA A 398 -18.82 -3.99 13.11
C ALA A 398 -18.39 -2.87 12.15
N GLY A 399 -18.61 -1.61 12.53
CA GLY A 399 -18.19 -0.45 11.74
C GLY A 399 -16.68 -0.36 11.53
N ILE A 400 -15.90 -0.69 12.56
CA ILE A 400 -14.43 -0.78 12.45
C ILE A 400 -14.02 -1.82 11.40
N TRP A 401 -14.62 -3.02 11.47
CA TRP A 401 -14.30 -4.10 10.54
C TRP A 401 -14.73 -3.76 9.10
N ALA A 402 -15.88 -3.11 8.94
CA ALA A 402 -16.34 -2.62 7.65
C ALA A 402 -15.38 -1.57 7.06
N GLY A 403 -14.83 -0.70 7.91
CA GLY A 403 -13.80 0.27 7.55
C GLY A 403 -12.54 -0.42 7.03
N LEU A 404 -12.06 -1.45 7.74
CA LEU A 404 -10.90 -2.25 7.32
C LEU A 404 -11.13 -2.92 5.97
N VAL A 405 -12.28 -3.58 5.77
CA VAL A 405 -12.63 -4.20 4.48
C VAL A 405 -12.60 -3.17 3.36
N ARG A 406 -13.28 -2.03 3.54
CA ARG A 406 -13.39 -1.00 2.50
C ARG A 406 -12.02 -0.37 2.16
N VAL A 407 -11.24 0.01 3.17
CA VAL A 407 -9.90 0.58 2.97
C VAL A 407 -8.96 -0.43 2.30
N THR A 408 -8.93 -1.68 2.77
CA THR A 408 -8.06 -2.69 2.17
C THR A 408 -8.49 -3.00 0.73
N SER A 409 -9.79 -3.12 0.44
CA SER A 409 -10.26 -3.25 -0.93
C SER A 409 -9.79 -2.09 -1.81
N ARG A 410 -9.89 -0.83 -1.35
CA ARG A 410 -9.35 0.33 -2.10
C ARG A 410 -7.85 0.22 -2.37
N ILE A 411 -7.06 -0.17 -1.37
CA ILE A 411 -5.60 -0.34 -1.49
C ILE A 411 -5.29 -1.42 -2.52
N LEU A 412 -5.92 -2.59 -2.44
CA LEU A 412 -5.67 -3.68 -3.38
C LEU A 412 -6.15 -3.37 -4.80
N HIS A 413 -7.24 -2.62 -4.97
CA HIS A 413 -7.62 -2.10 -6.28
C HIS A 413 -6.59 -1.10 -6.85
N ALA A 414 -5.97 -0.28 -6.00
CA ALA A 414 -4.86 0.56 -6.43
C ALA A 414 -3.66 -0.28 -6.87
N VAL A 415 -3.33 -1.36 -6.15
CA VAL A 415 -2.29 -2.33 -6.58
C VAL A 415 -2.61 -2.90 -7.95
N ILE A 416 -3.84 -3.40 -8.16
CA ILE A 416 -4.28 -3.95 -9.45
C ILE A 416 -4.12 -2.93 -10.58
N ARG A 417 -4.53 -1.66 -10.37
CA ARG A 417 -4.37 -0.60 -11.38
C ARG A 417 -2.91 -0.32 -11.72
N VAL A 418 -2.03 -0.29 -10.73
CA VAL A 418 -0.58 -0.10 -10.94
C VAL A 418 -0.01 -1.26 -11.76
N LEU A 419 -0.38 -2.49 -11.43
CA LEU A 419 0.08 -3.69 -12.13
C LEU A 419 -0.49 -3.78 -13.56
N ALA A 420 -1.75 -3.42 -13.76
CA ALA A 420 -2.38 -3.35 -15.07
C ALA A 420 -1.71 -2.32 -15.98
N ALA A 421 -1.34 -1.15 -15.44
CA ALA A 421 -0.56 -0.14 -16.18
C ALA A 421 0.84 -0.63 -16.58
N GLN A 422 1.36 -1.67 -15.92
CA GLN A 422 2.61 -2.37 -16.26
C GLN A 422 2.37 -3.59 -17.18
N GLY A 423 1.16 -3.76 -17.73
CA GLY A 423 0.81 -4.87 -18.62
C GLY A 423 0.60 -6.20 -17.90
N ARG A 424 0.34 -6.20 -16.59
CA ARG A 424 0.13 -7.42 -15.79
C ARG A 424 -1.33 -7.57 -15.40
N GLU A 425 -1.90 -8.73 -15.68
CA GLU A 425 -3.24 -9.11 -15.23
C GLU A 425 -3.16 -9.75 -13.83
N VAL A 426 -3.85 -9.14 -12.86
CA VAL A 426 -3.90 -9.60 -11.47
C VAL A 426 -5.31 -9.41 -10.94
N ARG A 427 -5.89 -10.46 -10.37
CA ARG A 427 -7.22 -10.40 -9.76
C ARG A 427 -7.10 -10.15 -8.27
N LEU A 428 -8.18 -9.64 -7.68
CA LEU A 428 -8.27 -9.43 -6.23
C LEU A 428 -7.99 -10.74 -5.46
N LEU A 429 -8.52 -11.86 -5.94
CA LEU A 429 -8.30 -13.19 -5.37
C LEU A 429 -6.82 -13.57 -5.28
N ASP A 430 -6.00 -13.17 -6.27
CA ASP A 430 -4.58 -13.54 -6.28
C ASP A 430 -3.83 -12.77 -5.16
N LEU A 431 -4.18 -11.50 -4.94
CA LEU A 431 -3.67 -10.70 -3.80
C LEU A 431 -4.14 -11.26 -2.45
N GLU A 432 -5.42 -11.65 -2.34
CA GLU A 432 -5.94 -12.26 -1.11
C GLU A 432 -5.21 -13.55 -0.75
N ARG A 433 -4.97 -14.42 -1.74
CA ARG A 433 -4.21 -15.67 -1.55
C ARG A 433 -2.80 -15.38 -1.05
N ALA A 434 -2.11 -14.41 -1.64
CA ALA A 434 -0.78 -13.99 -1.17
C ALA A 434 -0.81 -13.53 0.29
N LEU A 435 -1.72 -12.60 0.62
CA LEU A 435 -1.85 -12.07 1.99
C LEU A 435 -2.24 -13.15 2.99
N PHE A 436 -3.11 -14.07 2.60
CA PHE A 436 -3.53 -15.17 3.46
C PHE A 436 -2.39 -16.13 3.80
N MET A 437 -1.48 -16.40 2.85
CA MET A 437 -0.31 -17.23 3.09
C MET A 437 0.78 -16.49 3.87
N VAL A 438 1.09 -15.23 3.52
CA VAL A 438 2.04 -14.40 4.29
C VAL A 438 1.56 -14.22 5.73
N GLY A 439 0.26 -14.05 5.92
CA GLY A 439 -0.35 -13.82 7.22
C GLY A 439 -0.48 -15.06 8.11
N PHE A 440 -0.05 -16.24 7.64
CA PHE A 440 -0.10 -17.45 8.45
C PHE A 440 0.85 -17.35 9.65
N ASP A 441 2.06 -16.81 9.42
CA ASP A 441 3.08 -16.58 10.43
C ASP A 441 3.91 -15.35 10.06
N VAL A 442 3.77 -14.25 10.80
CA VAL A 442 4.39 -12.96 10.51
C VAL A 442 5.60 -12.65 11.39
N ARG A 443 6.11 -13.64 12.13
CA ARG A 443 7.32 -13.48 12.94
C ARG A 443 8.52 -13.27 12.01
N TYR A 444 9.02 -12.03 11.92
CA TYR A 444 10.11 -11.65 11.01
C TYR A 444 11.05 -10.59 11.63
N PRO A 445 12.39 -10.73 11.47
CA PRO A 445 13.07 -11.95 11.02
C PRO A 445 12.73 -13.08 12.00
N LEU A 446 12.79 -14.34 11.56
CA LEU A 446 12.67 -15.45 12.49
C LEU A 446 13.71 -15.21 13.56
N VAL A 447 13.29 -14.82 14.76
CA VAL A 447 14.18 -14.72 15.91
C VAL A 447 14.72 -16.12 16.05
N THR A 448 15.97 -16.32 15.67
CA THR A 448 16.69 -17.53 15.98
C THR A 448 16.61 -17.61 17.48
N ALA A 449 15.84 -18.58 17.97
CA ALA A 449 15.82 -18.88 19.40
C ALA A 449 17.28 -19.06 19.78
N SER A 450 17.82 -18.10 20.52
CA SER A 450 19.13 -18.19 21.12
C SER A 450 19.08 -19.45 21.98
N ARG A 451 19.79 -20.49 21.53
CA ARG A 451 20.08 -21.66 22.35
C ARG A 451 21.37 -21.40 23.09
#